data_AF-A0A954NUR4-F1
#
_entry.id   AF-A0A954NUR4-F1
#
_cell.length_a   1.000
_cell.length_b   1.000
_cell.length_c   1.000
_cell.angle_alpha   90.00
_cell.angle_beta   90.00
_cell.angle_gamma   90.00
#
_symmetry.space_group_name_H-M   'P 1'
#
loop_
_entity.id
_entity.type
_entity.pdbx_description
1 polymer ?
#
loop_
_entity_poly.entity_id
_entity_poly.type
_entity_poly.pdbx_seq_one_letter_code
_entity_poly.pdbx_strand_id
1 'polypeptide(L)'
;MVDSWMMDWMSRTIERARLDSLSGGREDHQPGEQLKLLFAGYNGAYNMGADVRVEEMIRQVSHLVGPDRLDASVFRYEDPRVNYYFGDARKLQPQVLFPRYLNRIVPEHDGVIACEGSTFKSKFTDLLSALMVGAMGLAYAYDRLSVAYGAEAGDMTPELNEMVTKYCRDS
;
A
#
# COMPACT_ATOMS: atom_id res chain seq x y z
N MET A 1 21.63 6.78 -1.98
CA MET A 1 22.29 5.52 -2.39
C MET A 1 21.43 4.31 -2.04
N VAL A 2 21.07 4.09 -0.76
CA VAL A 2 20.16 3.00 -0.36
C VAL A 2 18.76 3.20 -0.96
N ASP A 3 18.19 4.40 -0.83
CA ASP A 3 16.86 4.73 -1.35
C ASP A 3 16.77 4.50 -2.86
N SER A 4 17.76 4.99 -3.62
CA SER A 4 17.85 4.77 -5.07
C SER A 4 17.92 3.29 -5.46
N TRP A 5 18.69 2.48 -4.72
CA TRP A 5 18.78 1.04 -4.96
C TRP A 5 17.46 0.32 -4.65
N MET A 6 16.79 0.70 -3.55
CA MET A 6 15.48 0.15 -3.20
C MET A 6 14.39 0.55 -4.21
N MET A 7 14.40 1.79 -4.70
CA MET A 7 13.49 2.26 -5.74
C MET A 7 13.71 1.54 -7.08
N ASP A 8 14.96 1.32 -7.50
CA ASP A 8 15.27 0.52 -8.69
C ASP A 8 14.82 -0.94 -8.52
N TRP A 9 15.08 -1.56 -7.36
CA TRP A 9 14.60 -2.92 -7.09
C TRP A 9 13.07 -3.00 -7.09
N MET A 10 12.40 -2.04 -6.46
CA MET A 10 10.93 -1.97 -6.46
C MET A 10 10.40 -1.81 -7.89
N SER A 11 10.98 -0.90 -8.68
CA SER A 11 10.63 -0.69 -10.09
C SER A 11 10.74 -1.98 -10.91
N ARG A 12 11.87 -2.69 -10.80
CA ARG A 12 12.06 -4.00 -11.48
C ARG A 12 11.06 -5.06 -11.02
N THR A 13 10.66 -5.00 -9.74
CA THR A 13 9.67 -5.92 -9.19
C THR A 13 8.28 -5.65 -9.80
N ILE A 14 7.90 -4.38 -9.99
CA ILE A 14 6.65 -4.00 -10.66
C ILE A 14 6.67 -4.42 -12.13
N GLU A 15 7.77 -4.16 -12.86
CA GLU A 15 7.87 -4.58 -14.26
C GLU A 15 7.75 -6.10 -14.41
N ARG A 16 8.39 -6.86 -13.51
CA ARG A 16 8.25 -8.32 -13.49
C ARG A 16 6.81 -8.74 -13.19
N ALA A 17 6.17 -8.13 -12.18
CA ALA A 17 4.78 -8.42 -11.84
C ALA A 17 3.83 -8.18 -13.02
N ARG A 18 4.08 -7.14 -13.82
CA ARG A 18 3.32 -6.84 -15.04
C ARG A 18 3.51 -7.91 -16.12
N LEU A 19 4.71 -8.47 -16.26
CA LEU A 19 4.95 -9.60 -17.17
C LEU A 19 4.29 -10.89 -16.66
N ASP A 20 4.35 -11.13 -15.35
CA ASP A 20 3.74 -12.28 -14.70
C ASP A 20 2.20 -12.23 -14.83
N SER A 21 1.58 -11.05 -14.73
CA SER A 21 0.12 -10.90 -14.88
C SER A 21 -0.37 -11.21 -16.29
N LEU A 22 0.40 -10.85 -17.33
CA LEU A 22 0.11 -11.21 -18.72
C LEU A 22 0.16 -12.72 -18.99
N SER A 23 0.90 -13.47 -18.17
CA SER A 23 1.05 -14.92 -18.32
C SER A 23 -0.12 -15.72 -17.71
N GLY A 24 -1.08 -15.03 -17.09
CA GLY A 24 -2.31 -15.59 -16.54
C GLY A 24 -2.14 -16.28 -15.18
N GLY A 25 -3.17 -16.16 -14.33
CA GLY A 25 -3.30 -17.01 -13.14
C GLY A 25 -3.58 -16.32 -11.82
N ARG A 26 -4.40 -15.25 -11.78
CA ARG A 26 -4.96 -14.80 -10.50
C ARG A 26 -6.47 -14.77 -10.56
N GLU A 27 -7.08 -15.33 -9.52
CA GLU A 27 -8.53 -15.37 -9.34
C GLU A 27 -9.02 -13.95 -9.08
N ASP A 28 -9.94 -13.46 -9.91
CA ASP A 28 -10.59 -12.19 -9.66
C ASP A 28 -11.56 -12.30 -8.51
N HIS A 29 -11.72 -11.19 -7.77
CA HIS A 29 -12.70 -11.07 -6.71
C HIS A 29 -14.09 -11.51 -7.21
N GLN A 30 -14.69 -12.48 -6.53
CA GLN A 30 -16.02 -12.97 -6.91
C GLN A 30 -17.12 -12.22 -6.13
N PRO A 31 -18.24 -11.86 -6.78
CA PRO A 31 -19.37 -11.24 -6.08
C PRO A 31 -19.83 -12.08 -4.89
N GLY A 32 -19.82 -11.48 -3.71
CA GLY A 32 -20.23 -12.13 -2.45
C GLY A 32 -19.06 -12.54 -1.55
N GLU A 33 -17.83 -12.51 -2.04
CA GLU A 33 -16.64 -12.61 -1.19
C GLU A 33 -16.39 -11.29 -0.43
N GLN A 34 -15.63 -11.36 0.66
CA GLN A 34 -15.14 -10.16 1.32
C GLN A 34 -14.10 -9.48 0.42
N LEU A 35 -14.21 -8.16 0.29
CA LEU A 35 -13.25 -7.35 -0.44
C LEU A 35 -11.98 -7.21 0.42
N LYS A 36 -10.88 -7.79 -0.07
CA LYS A 36 -9.58 -7.77 0.63
C LYS A 36 -8.80 -6.52 0.26
N LEU A 37 -8.66 -5.58 1.18
CA LEU A 37 -7.95 -4.32 0.91
C LEU A 37 -6.74 -4.15 1.82
N LEU A 38 -5.60 -3.85 1.22
CA LEU A 38 -4.40 -3.45 1.93
C LEU A 38 -4.32 -1.93 2.07
N PHE A 39 -4.40 -1.44 3.30
CA PHE A 39 -4.13 -0.05 3.66
C PHE A 39 -2.62 0.14 3.87
N ALA A 40 -1.93 0.52 2.80
CA ALA A 40 -0.49 0.66 2.75
C ALA A 40 -0.06 2.03 3.30
N GLY A 41 0.73 2.02 4.38
CA GLY A 41 1.24 3.24 5.01
C GLY A 41 2.21 2.95 6.16
N TYR A 42 2.66 3.99 6.85
CA TYR A 42 3.46 3.86 8.07
C TYR A 42 2.54 3.87 9.30
N ASN A 43 1.78 2.80 9.47
CA ASN A 43 0.75 2.71 10.50
C ASN A 43 1.23 1.84 11.68
N GLY A 44 0.65 2.02 12.85
CA GLY A 44 0.97 1.19 14.01
C GLY A 44 2.30 1.54 14.68
N ALA A 45 2.82 2.75 14.45
CA ALA A 45 4.11 3.24 14.95
C ALA A 45 3.98 4.32 16.04
N TYR A 46 2.78 4.46 16.63
CA TYR A 46 2.43 5.47 17.63
C TYR A 46 2.50 6.92 17.12
N ASN A 47 2.28 7.09 15.82
CA ASN A 47 1.99 8.38 15.23
C ASN A 47 0.47 8.56 15.26
N MET A 48 -0.05 9.09 16.37
CA MET A 48 -1.50 9.20 16.61
C MET A 48 -2.26 9.83 15.45
N GLY A 49 -1.68 10.84 14.78
CA GLY A 49 -2.32 11.48 13.64
C GLY A 49 -2.44 10.58 12.41
N ALA A 50 -1.41 9.78 12.12
CA ALA A 50 -1.44 8.81 11.03
C ALA A 50 -2.34 7.61 11.39
N ASP A 51 -2.24 7.11 12.63
CA ASP A 51 -3.00 5.95 13.09
C ASP A 51 -4.52 6.22 13.09
N VAL A 52 -4.97 7.36 13.65
CA VAL A 52 -6.39 7.78 13.62
C VAL A 52 -6.89 7.95 12.19
N ARG A 53 -6.05 8.52 11.30
CA ARG A 53 -6.43 8.72 9.91
C ARG A 53 -6.74 7.39 9.22
N VAL A 54 -5.85 6.41 9.36
CA VAL A 54 -6.04 5.10 8.72
C VAL A 54 -7.21 4.35 9.34
N GLU A 55 -7.40 4.44 10.66
CA GLU A 55 -8.59 3.89 11.32
C GLU A 55 -9.89 4.48 10.75
N GLU A 56 -9.95 5.80 10.56
CA GLU A 56 -11.12 6.45 9.98
C GLU A 56 -11.32 6.05 8.51
N MET A 57 -10.26 5.88 7.73
CA MET A 57 -10.36 5.38 6.35
C MET A 57 -10.96 3.97 6.30
N ILE A 58 -10.50 3.07 7.17
CA ILE A 58 -11.05 1.72 7.28
C ILE A 58 -12.54 1.80 7.63
N ARG A 59 -12.92 2.65 8.59
CA ARG A 59 -14.32 2.85 8.99
C ARG A 59 -15.18 3.36 7.83
N GLN A 60 -14.68 4.30 7.03
CA GLN A 60 -15.39 4.84 5.86
C GLN A 60 -15.56 3.80 4.76
N VAL A 61 -14.51 3.06 4.42
CA VAL A 61 -14.58 1.98 3.43
C VAL A 61 -15.53 0.88 3.90
N SER A 62 -15.42 0.47 5.17
CA SER A 62 -16.33 -0.50 5.81
C SER A 62 -17.79 -0.04 5.74
N HIS A 63 -18.06 1.25 5.94
CA HIS A 63 -19.39 1.82 5.78
C HIS A 63 -19.91 1.75 4.34
N LEU A 64 -19.04 1.95 3.34
CA LEU A 64 -19.41 1.92 1.92
C LEU A 64 -19.67 0.50 1.40
N VAL A 65 -18.82 -0.45 1.75
CA VAL A 65 -18.93 -1.83 1.24
C VAL A 65 -19.81 -2.72 2.12
N GLY A 66 -20.07 -2.30 3.36
CA GLY A 66 -20.76 -3.07 4.38
C GLY A 66 -19.76 -3.71 5.37
N PRO A 67 -20.06 -3.69 6.68
CA PRO A 67 -19.09 -4.07 7.72
C PRO A 67 -18.60 -5.52 7.60
N ASP A 68 -19.47 -6.44 7.17
CA ASP A 68 -19.14 -7.87 7.03
C ASP A 68 -18.51 -8.22 5.67
N ARG A 69 -18.30 -7.21 4.81
CA ARG A 69 -17.80 -7.36 3.43
C ARG A 69 -16.40 -6.81 3.21
N LEU A 70 -15.74 -6.29 4.25
CA LEU A 70 -14.38 -5.78 4.18
C LEU A 70 -13.43 -6.69 4.97
N ASP A 71 -12.43 -7.24 4.29
CA ASP A 71 -11.26 -7.85 4.93
C ASP A 71 -10.10 -6.86 4.81
N ALA A 72 -9.93 -6.03 5.84
CA ALA A 72 -8.91 -4.99 5.85
C ALA A 72 -7.57 -5.54 6.38
N SER A 73 -6.48 -5.19 5.69
CA SER A 73 -5.11 -5.38 6.18
C SER A 73 -4.40 -4.04 6.33
N VAL A 74 -3.61 -3.89 7.39
CA VAL A 74 -2.78 -2.70 7.65
C VAL A 74 -1.34 -3.11 7.93
N PHE A 75 -0.37 -2.29 7.55
CA PHE A 75 0.96 -2.43 8.11
C PHE A 75 0.97 -1.99 9.58
N ARG A 76 1.66 -2.76 10.43
CA ARG A 76 1.86 -2.44 11.84
C ARG A 76 3.33 -2.57 12.21
N TYR A 77 3.96 -1.45 12.53
CA TYR A 77 5.35 -1.40 13.02
C TYR A 77 5.38 -1.53 14.56
N GLU A 78 5.12 -2.75 15.06
CA GLU A 78 5.20 -3.25 16.45
C GLU A 78 5.44 -2.25 17.61
N ASP A 79 4.58 -1.24 17.76
CA ASP A 79 4.51 -0.45 18.98
C ASP A 79 3.39 -0.99 19.88
N PRO A 80 3.70 -1.51 21.09
CA PRO A 80 2.72 -2.13 21.99
C PRO A 80 1.65 -1.15 22.49
N ARG A 81 1.82 0.16 22.30
CA ARG A 81 0.84 1.19 22.67
C ARG A 81 -0.30 1.32 21.66
N VAL A 82 -0.18 0.68 20.49
CA VAL A 82 -1.11 0.85 19.36
C VAL A 82 -2.15 -0.28 19.29
N ASN A 83 -2.33 -1.03 20.38
CA ASN A 83 -3.24 -2.19 20.45
C ASN A 83 -4.72 -1.86 20.23
N TYR A 84 -5.10 -0.59 20.31
CA TYR A 84 -6.50 -0.15 20.20
C TYR A 84 -6.89 0.35 18.81
N TYR A 85 -5.93 0.53 17.90
CA TYR A 85 -6.20 1.03 16.56
C TYR A 85 -6.49 -0.10 15.56
N PHE A 86 -7.19 0.26 14.49
CA PHE A 86 -7.47 -0.56 13.31
C PHE A 86 -8.42 -1.75 13.55
N GLY A 87 -9.11 -1.81 14.69
CA GLY A 87 -10.14 -2.83 14.99
C GLY A 87 -9.74 -4.25 14.59
N ASP A 88 -10.60 -4.89 13.81
CA ASP A 88 -10.44 -6.26 13.30
C ASP A 88 -9.49 -6.39 12.10
N ALA A 89 -8.94 -5.28 11.58
CA ALA A 89 -8.00 -5.34 10.47
C ALA A 89 -6.80 -6.24 10.80
N ARG A 90 -6.40 -7.06 9.82
CA ARG A 90 -5.22 -7.91 9.87
C ARG A 90 -3.97 -7.03 9.94
N LYS A 91 -3.22 -7.18 11.02
CA LYS A 91 -2.01 -6.39 11.30
C LYS A 91 -0.80 -7.11 10.72
N LEU A 92 -0.31 -6.62 9.60
CA LEU A 92 0.82 -7.19 8.88
C LEU A 92 2.12 -6.50 9.31
N GLN A 93 3.15 -7.27 9.67
CA GLN A 93 4.46 -6.69 9.97
C GLN A 93 5.28 -6.58 8.68
N PRO A 94 5.53 -5.35 8.19
CA PRO A 94 6.34 -5.17 6.99
C PRO A 94 7.80 -5.55 7.24
N GLN A 95 8.44 -6.08 6.21
CA GLN A 95 9.85 -6.49 6.26
C GLN A 95 10.74 -5.39 5.70
N VAL A 96 11.97 -5.30 6.21
CA VAL A 96 13.01 -4.36 5.74
C VAL A 96 13.21 -4.45 4.23
N LEU A 97 13.18 -5.67 3.67
CA LEU A 97 13.24 -5.92 2.24
C LEU A 97 11.85 -5.81 1.60
N PHE A 98 11.28 -4.61 1.64
CA PHE A 98 9.90 -4.38 1.24
C PHE A 98 9.57 -4.77 -0.22
N PRO A 99 10.46 -4.67 -1.24
CA PRO A 99 10.08 -5.06 -2.60
C PRO A 99 9.67 -6.53 -2.71
N ARG A 100 10.46 -7.42 -2.08
CA ARG A 100 10.13 -8.86 -2.01
C ARG A 100 8.87 -9.11 -1.19
N TYR A 101 8.71 -8.38 -0.08
CA TYR A 101 7.57 -8.53 0.81
C TYR A 101 6.27 -8.09 0.13
N LEU A 102 6.24 -6.93 -0.51
CA LEU A 102 5.07 -6.42 -1.23
C LEU A 102 4.70 -7.32 -2.39
N ASN A 103 5.67 -7.86 -3.13
CA ASN A 103 5.41 -8.80 -4.23
C ASN A 103 4.77 -10.12 -3.77
N ARG A 104 4.81 -10.43 -2.47
CA ARG A 104 4.10 -11.56 -1.88
C ARG A 104 2.73 -11.15 -1.35
N ILE A 105 2.66 -10.02 -0.65
CA ILE A 105 1.47 -9.59 0.09
C ILE A 105 0.43 -8.91 -0.80
N VAL A 106 0.82 -8.00 -1.69
CA VAL A 106 -0.13 -7.31 -2.61
C VAL A 106 -0.99 -8.30 -3.40
N PRO A 107 -0.44 -9.40 -3.96
CA PRO A 107 -1.22 -10.47 -4.56
C PRO A 107 -2.35 -11.10 -3.75
N GLU A 108 -2.25 -11.09 -2.42
CA GLU A 108 -3.25 -11.69 -1.51
C GLU A 108 -4.50 -10.80 -1.38
N HIS A 109 -4.49 -9.60 -1.97
CA HIS A 109 -5.52 -8.57 -1.84
C HIS A 109 -6.17 -8.26 -3.19
N ASP A 110 -7.42 -7.81 -3.13
CA ASP A 110 -8.19 -7.32 -4.28
C ASP A 110 -7.85 -5.86 -4.61
N GLY A 111 -7.18 -5.17 -3.68
CA GLY A 111 -6.76 -3.79 -3.86
C GLY A 111 -5.79 -3.27 -2.82
N VAL A 112 -5.14 -2.16 -3.17
CA VAL A 112 -4.27 -1.37 -2.30
C VAL A 112 -4.83 0.05 -2.20
N ILE A 113 -4.92 0.53 -0.96
CA ILE A 113 -5.18 1.93 -0.63
C ILE A 113 -3.91 2.49 0.04
N ALA A 114 -3.19 3.38 -0.62
CA ALA A 114 -2.11 4.13 0.03
C ALA A 114 -2.73 5.22 0.92
N CYS A 115 -2.50 5.11 2.23
CA CYS A 115 -3.27 5.83 3.25
C CYS A 115 -2.45 6.84 4.08
N GLU A 116 -1.24 7.17 3.64
CA GLU A 116 -0.28 7.99 4.38
C GLU A 116 -0.21 9.42 3.87
N GLY A 117 0.02 10.37 4.79
CA GLY A 117 0.19 11.78 4.41
C GLY A 117 1.45 12.02 3.60
N SER A 118 2.46 11.16 3.72
CA SER A 118 3.72 11.23 2.98
C SER A 118 3.80 10.33 1.76
N THR A 119 2.67 9.98 1.15
CA THR A 119 2.67 9.08 -0.02
C THR A 119 3.43 9.64 -1.22
N PHE A 120 3.27 10.92 -1.57
CA PHE A 120 3.86 11.52 -2.78
C PHE A 120 4.77 12.72 -2.47
N LYS A 121 5.76 12.53 -1.58
CA LYS A 121 6.78 13.55 -1.25
C LYS A 121 8.04 12.95 -0.63
N SER A 122 9.16 13.67 -0.71
CA SER A 122 10.46 13.28 -0.14
C SER A 122 10.70 13.77 1.30
N LYS A 123 9.73 14.48 1.90
CA LYS A 123 9.91 15.21 3.17
C LYS A 123 10.35 14.32 4.36
N PHE A 124 9.93 13.06 4.40
CA PHE A 124 10.33 12.13 5.45
C PHE A 124 11.46 11.22 4.98
N THR A 125 11.19 10.42 3.95
CA THR A 125 12.19 9.59 3.25
C THR A 125 11.57 9.11 1.94
N ASP A 126 12.39 9.04 0.90
CA ASP A 126 11.97 8.45 -0.38
C ASP A 126 11.63 6.97 -0.23
N LEU A 127 12.23 6.28 0.74
CA LEU A 127 12.00 4.88 1.01
C LEU A 127 10.55 4.58 1.43
N LEU A 128 9.97 5.45 2.26
CA LEU A 128 8.58 5.32 2.70
C LEU A 128 7.64 5.54 1.51
N SER A 129 7.86 6.61 0.74
CA SER A 129 7.11 6.90 -0.48
C SER A 129 7.22 5.76 -1.50
N ALA A 130 8.42 5.22 -1.70
CA ALA A 130 8.68 4.09 -2.58
C ALA A 130 7.98 2.80 -2.14
N LEU A 131 7.79 2.58 -0.83
CA LEU A 131 7.01 1.45 -0.31
C LEU A 131 5.53 1.57 -0.70
N MET A 132 4.92 2.76 -0.57
CA MET A 132 3.51 2.96 -0.88
C MET A 132 3.25 3.01 -2.39
N VAL A 133 4.07 3.76 -3.13
CA VAL A 133 4.09 3.79 -4.60
C VAL A 133 4.36 2.40 -5.15
N GLY A 134 5.24 1.64 -4.51
CA GLY A 134 5.52 0.25 -4.85
C GLY A 134 4.32 -0.68 -4.66
N ALA A 135 3.58 -0.52 -3.56
CA ALA A 135 2.37 -1.29 -3.30
C ALA A 135 1.27 -0.97 -4.33
N MET A 136 1.05 0.31 -4.61
CA MET A 136 0.12 0.78 -5.65
C MET A 136 0.50 0.27 -7.05
N GLY A 137 1.76 0.47 -7.45
CA GLY A 137 2.26 0.02 -8.74
C GLY A 137 2.16 -1.49 -8.93
N LEU A 138 2.38 -2.27 -7.88
CA LEU A 138 2.14 -3.72 -7.90
C LEU A 138 0.66 -4.06 -8.05
N ALA A 139 -0.23 -3.39 -7.31
CA ALA A 139 -1.66 -3.63 -7.41
C ALA A 139 -2.15 -3.36 -8.85
N TYR A 140 -1.76 -2.22 -9.42
CA TYR A 140 -2.06 -1.88 -10.80
C TYR A 140 -1.45 -2.89 -11.80
N ALA A 141 -0.20 -3.32 -11.60
CA ALA A 141 0.44 -4.33 -12.45
C ALA A 141 -0.29 -5.69 -12.44
N TYR A 142 -1.02 -5.97 -11.36
CA TYR A 142 -1.84 -7.17 -11.21
C TYR A 142 -3.33 -6.95 -11.51
N ASP A 143 -3.69 -5.84 -12.16
CA ASP A 143 -5.08 -5.49 -12.51
C ASP A 143 -6.00 -5.45 -11.27
N ARG A 144 -5.47 -4.94 -10.16
CA ARG A 144 -6.18 -4.75 -8.89
C ARG A 144 -6.44 -3.27 -8.64
N LEU A 145 -7.39 -2.99 -7.74
CA LEU A 145 -7.64 -1.62 -7.28
C LEU A 145 -6.33 -1.05 -6.72
N SER A 146 -5.94 0.13 -7.21
CA SER A 146 -4.77 0.87 -6.75
C SER A 146 -5.21 2.30 -6.56
N VAL A 147 -5.24 2.81 -5.34
CA VAL A 147 -5.68 4.19 -5.09
C VAL A 147 -4.92 4.80 -3.92
N ALA A 148 -4.67 6.10 -3.97
CA ALA A 148 -4.21 6.85 -2.81
C ALA A 148 -5.39 7.61 -2.19
N TYR A 149 -5.58 7.48 -0.88
CA TYR A 149 -6.67 8.14 -0.16
C TYR A 149 -6.13 8.88 1.07
N GLY A 150 -6.56 10.14 1.25
CA GLY A 150 -6.05 11.04 2.28
C GLY A 150 -4.52 11.23 2.26
N ALA A 151 -3.93 11.10 1.07
CA ALA A 151 -2.52 11.31 0.79
C ALA A 151 -2.23 12.79 0.49
N GLU A 152 -1.00 13.23 0.79
CA GLU A 152 -0.52 14.55 0.36
C GLU A 152 0.55 14.38 -0.72
N ALA A 153 0.56 15.34 -1.65
CA ALA A 153 1.61 15.50 -2.65
C ALA A 153 2.46 16.73 -2.32
N GLY A 154 3.76 16.64 -2.59
CA GLY A 154 4.71 17.73 -2.39
C GLY A 154 6.00 17.50 -3.15
N ASP A 155 7.05 18.21 -2.76
CA ASP A 155 8.34 18.10 -3.44
C ASP A 155 8.89 16.67 -3.34
N MET A 156 9.37 16.18 -4.49
CA MET A 156 9.98 14.86 -4.64
C MET A 156 11.37 14.99 -5.24
N THR A 157 12.27 14.09 -4.88
CA THR A 157 13.51 13.87 -5.63
C THR A 157 13.18 13.47 -7.08
N PRO A 158 14.06 13.76 -8.05
CA PRO A 158 13.84 13.36 -9.44
C PRO A 158 13.53 11.87 -9.60
N GLU A 159 14.24 11.02 -8.86
CA GLU A 159 14.09 9.56 -8.92
C GLU A 159 12.72 9.10 -8.39
N LEU A 160 12.28 9.65 -7.25
CA LEU A 160 10.95 9.33 -6.72
C LEU A 160 9.84 9.84 -7.65
N ASN A 161 10.01 11.05 -8.21
CA ASN A 161 9.05 11.63 -9.13
C ASN A 161 8.89 10.77 -10.41
N GLU A 162 10.01 10.28 -10.96
CA GLU A 162 9.99 9.38 -12.11
C GLU A 162 9.25 8.08 -11.78
N MET A 163 9.54 7.46 -10.64
CA MET A 163 8.89 6.23 -10.18
C MET A 163 7.36 6.44 -10.02
N VAL A 164 6.94 7.51 -9.35
CA VAL A 164 5.51 7.84 -9.15
C VAL A 164 4.82 8.07 -10.49
N THR A 165 5.42 8.88 -11.36
CA THR A 165 4.88 9.21 -12.69
C THR A 165 4.74 7.98 -13.59
N LYS A 166 5.60 6.98 -13.39
CA LYS A 166 5.60 5.75 -14.17
C LYS A 166 4.59 4.72 -13.65
N TYR A 167 4.51 4.54 -12.33
CA TYR A 167 3.78 3.40 -11.73
C TYR A 167 2.45 3.76 -11.09
N CYS A 168 2.16 5.05 -10.87
CA CYS A 168 0.90 5.50 -10.26
C CYS A 168 0.08 6.42 -11.17
N ARG A 169 0.46 6.59 -12.45
CA ARG A 169 -0.26 7.47 -13.40
C ARG A 169 -1.73 7.07 -13.60
N ASP A 170 -1.97 5.78 -13.65
CA ASP A 170 -3.28 5.18 -13.95
C ASP A 170 -3.90 4.51 -12.70
N SER A 171 -3.34 4.80 -11.51
CA SER A 171 -3.95 4.44 -10.23
C SER A 171 -5.07 5.41 -9.89
#